data_AF-A0A7X9B432-F1
#
_entry.id   AF-A0A7X9B432-F1
#
_cell.length_a   1.000
_cell.length_b   1.000
_cell.length_c   1.000
_cell.angle_alpha   90.00
_cell.angle_beta   90.00
_cell.angle_gamma   90.00
#
_symmetry.space_group_name_H-M   'P 1'
#
loop_
_entity.id
_entity.type
_entity.pdbx_description
1 polymer ?
#
loop_
_entity_poly.entity_id
_entity_poly.type
_entity_poly.pdbx_seq_one_letter_code
_entity_poly.pdbx_strand_id
1 'polypeptide(L)'
;MHDDIMRAKYFLQDLSYWCKDTTALLSRRFVKAEIEADPLLIIVIALVVVFFLGSAFWALSIASSRRHNPQIAFLLGLALPWVFPLLILFTMDVKGERARRRQEAREQKERDEAAALRAEEERRAAEEALAKDFHAKWTQSYFEKLARKADGSPAGPFAVGFAGQTLRVEQIVEVQPTLVLVEFKDAHGEIQRMRIPFAKIDHWENC
;
A
#
# COMPACT_ATOMS: atom_id res chain seq x y z
N MET A 1 6.84 33.33 37.13
CA MET A 1 7.53 32.11 37.62
C MET A 1 7.68 32.07 39.14
N HIS A 2 8.31 33.06 39.81
CA HIS A 2 8.37 33.08 41.29
C HIS A 2 6.99 33.34 41.93
N ASP A 3 6.19 34.23 41.34
CA ASP A 3 4.84 34.56 41.83
C ASP A 3 3.83 33.41 41.68
N ASP A 4 3.95 32.60 40.63
CA ASP A 4 3.08 31.44 40.40
C ASP A 4 3.31 30.34 41.44
N ILE A 5 4.58 30.15 41.83
CA ILE A 5 4.97 29.18 42.88
C ILE A 5 4.46 29.64 44.24
N MET A 6 4.50 30.94 44.53
CA MET A 6 3.98 31.50 45.78
C MET A 6 2.44 31.39 45.82
N ARG A 7 1.73 31.70 44.73
CA ARG A 7 0.27 31.50 44.65
C ARG A 7 -0.13 30.05 44.85
N ALA A 8 0.60 29.10 44.25
CA ALA A 8 0.34 27.67 44.45
C ALA A 8 0.53 27.23 45.90
N LYS A 9 1.55 27.74 46.60
CA LYS A 9 1.77 27.46 48.02
C LYS A 9 0.65 27.99 48.91
N TYR A 10 0.22 29.24 48.70
CA TYR A 10 -0.89 29.81 49.47
C TYR A 10 -2.20 29.06 49.21
N PHE A 11 -2.48 28.71 47.94
CA PHE A 11 -3.67 27.91 47.59
C PHE A 11 -3.66 26.54 48.27
N LEU A 12 -2.51 25.84 48.31
CA LEU A 12 -2.40 24.55 48.99
C LEU A 12 -2.55 24.69 50.52
N GLN A 13 -2.03 25.77 51.11
CA GLN A 13 -2.22 26.05 52.52
C GLN A 13 -3.69 26.30 52.85
N ASP A 14 -4.35 27.17 52.08
CA ASP A 14 -5.78 27.49 52.22
C ASP A 14 -6.66 26.25 52.04
N LEU A 15 -6.35 25.40 51.06
CA LEU A 15 -7.03 24.12 50.86
C LEU A 15 -6.87 23.21 52.08
N SER A 16 -5.67 23.16 52.68
CA SER A 16 -5.42 22.35 53.88
C SER A 16 -6.17 22.88 55.11
N TYR A 17 -6.23 24.21 55.28
CA TYR A 17 -6.97 24.84 56.37
C TYR A 17 -8.47 24.63 56.20
N TRP A 18 -8.99 24.82 54.98
CA TRP A 18 -10.38 24.55 54.66
C TRP A 18 -10.78 23.10 54.91
N CYS A 19 -9.90 22.14 54.57
CA CYS A 19 -10.14 20.71 54.81
C CYS A 19 -10.15 20.37 56.32
N LYS A 20 -9.25 20.98 57.10
CA LYS A 20 -9.23 20.84 58.57
C LYS A 20 -10.47 21.46 59.22
N ASP A 21 -10.89 22.62 58.74
CA ASP A 21 -12.09 23.29 59.26
C ASP A 21 -13.36 22.55 58.89
N THR A 22 -13.49 22.06 57.65
CA THR A 22 -14.66 21.24 57.25
C THR A 22 -14.73 19.93 58.02
N THR A 23 -13.60 19.25 58.24
CA THR A 23 -13.56 18.03 59.07
C THR A 23 -13.90 18.32 60.53
N ALA A 24 -13.43 19.43 61.11
CA ALA A 24 -13.80 19.85 62.46
C ALA A 24 -15.26 20.29 62.58
N LEU A 25 -15.82 20.92 61.55
CA LEU A 25 -17.21 21.35 61.53
C LEU A 25 -18.16 20.17 61.35
N LEU A 26 -17.77 19.21 60.51
CA LEU A 26 -18.45 17.92 60.37
C LEU A 26 -18.39 17.14 61.69
N SER A 27 -17.22 17.00 62.32
CA SER A 27 -17.10 16.28 63.59
C SER A 27 -17.94 16.92 64.70
N ARG A 28 -17.96 18.25 64.81
CA ARG A 28 -18.85 18.97 65.74
C ARG A 28 -20.32 18.76 65.43
N ARG A 29 -20.72 18.70 64.15
CA ARG A 29 -22.11 18.38 63.76
C ARG A 29 -22.48 16.93 64.07
N PHE A 30 -21.57 15.98 63.89
CA PHE A 30 -21.79 14.57 64.26
C PHE A 30 -21.91 14.39 65.77
N VAL A 31 -21.03 15.05 66.56
CA VAL A 31 -21.10 15.03 68.03
C VAL A 31 -22.39 15.68 68.54
N LYS A 32 -22.82 16.80 67.94
CA LYS A 32 -24.05 17.50 68.32
C LYS A 32 -25.33 16.77 67.89
N ALA A 33 -25.24 15.85 66.93
CA ALA A 33 -26.36 15.09 66.42
C ALA A 33 -26.62 13.79 67.20
N GLU A 34 -25.81 13.45 68.22
CA GLU A 34 -25.87 12.18 68.98
C GLU A 34 -26.04 10.95 68.06
N ILE A 35 -25.45 11.00 66.86
CA ILE A 35 -25.47 9.87 65.95
C ILE A 35 -24.50 8.86 66.55
N GLU A 36 -25.02 7.85 67.25
CA GLU A 36 -24.30 6.61 67.50
C GLU A 36 -23.86 6.08 66.13
N ALA A 37 -22.60 6.35 65.78
CA ALA A 37 -22.09 6.03 64.48
C ALA A 37 -21.95 4.52 64.40
N ASP A 38 -22.98 3.86 63.85
CA ASP A 38 -22.99 2.42 63.68
C ASP A 38 -21.77 2.04 62.81
N PRO A 39 -20.79 1.28 63.36
CA PRO A 39 -19.60 0.90 62.62
C PRO A 39 -19.95 0.13 61.34
N LEU A 40 -21.07 -0.60 61.32
CA LEU A 40 -21.55 -1.34 60.16
C LEU A 40 -21.94 -0.37 59.04
N LEU A 41 -22.66 0.71 59.36
CA LEU A 41 -23.06 1.72 58.40
C LEU A 41 -21.86 2.45 57.79
N ILE A 42 -20.82 2.75 58.58
CA ILE A 42 -19.56 3.33 58.08
C ILE A 42 -18.88 2.37 57.11
N ILE A 43 -18.79 1.08 57.44
CA ILE A 43 -18.19 0.07 56.58
C ILE A 43 -18.96 -0.03 55.26
N VAL A 44 -20.29 -0.05 55.30
CA VAL A 44 -21.13 -0.10 54.09
C VAL A 44 -20.90 1.12 53.22
N ILE A 45 -20.88 2.33 53.78
CA ILE A 45 -20.60 3.56 53.03
C ILE A 45 -19.19 3.50 52.41
N ALA A 46 -18.19 3.06 53.17
CA ALA A 46 -16.84 2.92 52.66
C ALA A 46 -16.77 1.93 51.50
N LEU A 47 -17.46 0.79 51.59
CA LEU A 47 -17.54 -0.20 50.51
C LEU A 47 -18.22 0.36 49.27
N VAL A 48 -19.31 1.12 49.43
CA VAL A 48 -19.98 1.80 48.31
C VAL A 48 -19.03 2.81 47.66
N VAL A 49 -18.35 3.65 48.45
CA VAL A 49 -17.39 4.62 47.91
C VAL A 49 -16.26 3.92 47.15
N VAL A 50 -15.69 2.85 47.71
CA VAL A 50 -14.63 2.05 47.05
C VAL A 50 -15.14 1.42 45.77
N PHE A 51 -16.37 0.89 45.75
CA PHE A 51 -16.97 0.30 44.55
C PHE A 51 -17.09 1.30 43.40
N PHE A 52 -17.58 2.51 43.68
CA PHE A 52 -17.73 3.57 42.69
C PHE A 52 -16.38 4.13 42.23
N LEU A 53 -15.47 4.41 43.17
CA LEU A 53 -14.13 4.91 42.84
C LEU A 53 -13.33 3.87 42.07
N GLY A 54 -13.40 2.59 42.45
CA GLY A 54 -12.74 1.50 41.74
C GLY A 54 -13.15 1.45 40.27
N SER A 55 -14.45 1.61 39.97
CA SER A 55 -14.95 1.72 38.61
C SER A 55 -14.40 2.95 37.88
N ALA A 56 -14.47 4.13 38.51
CA ALA A 56 -13.99 5.38 37.90
C ALA A 56 -12.48 5.35 37.60
N PHE A 57 -11.67 4.84 38.52
CA PHE A 57 -10.23 4.68 38.34
C PHE A 57 -9.88 3.62 37.30
N TRP A 58 -10.66 2.53 37.22
CA TRP A 58 -10.45 1.53 36.18
C TRP A 58 -10.72 2.10 34.79
N ALA A 59 -11.84 2.82 34.62
CA ALA A 59 -12.16 3.48 33.36
C ALA A 59 -11.11 4.53 32.95
N LEU A 60 -10.64 5.32 33.92
CA LEU A 60 -9.56 6.30 33.75
C LEU A 60 -8.27 5.65 33.23
N SER A 61 -7.89 4.50 33.78
CA SER A 61 -6.69 3.75 33.37
C SER A 61 -6.78 3.27 31.92
N ILE A 62 -7.95 2.72 31.52
CA ILE A 62 -8.19 2.29 30.13
C ILE A 62 -8.15 3.50 29.17
N ALA A 63 -8.79 4.62 29.52
CA ALA A 63 -8.79 5.80 28.67
C ALA A 63 -7.40 6.43 28.51
N SER A 64 -6.63 6.49 29.60
CA SER A 64 -5.26 7.00 29.58
C SER A 64 -4.36 6.15 28.67
N SER A 65 -4.40 4.81 28.84
CA SER A 65 -3.60 3.89 28.01
C SER A 65 -3.97 3.97 26.52
N ARG A 66 -5.24 4.21 26.19
CA ARG A 66 -5.72 4.33 24.80
C ARG A 66 -5.69 5.76 24.25
N ARG A 67 -5.07 6.71 24.98
CA ARG A 67 -4.89 8.13 24.62
C ARG A 67 -6.20 8.89 24.37
N HIS A 68 -7.28 8.49 25.04
CA HIS A 68 -8.56 9.20 25.04
C HIS A 68 -8.65 10.19 26.21
N ASN A 69 -9.70 11.01 26.27
CA ASN A 69 -9.84 12.01 27.33
C ASN A 69 -10.09 11.31 28.70
N PRO A 70 -9.13 11.38 29.64
CA PRO A 70 -9.20 10.65 30.90
C PRO A 70 -10.34 11.12 31.82
N GLN A 71 -10.66 12.41 31.79
CA GLN A 71 -11.66 13.02 32.69
C GLN A 71 -13.07 12.53 32.38
N ILE A 72 -13.40 12.39 31.09
CA ILE A 72 -14.72 11.89 30.66
C ILE A 72 -14.89 10.43 31.07
N ALA A 73 -13.84 9.62 30.90
CA ALA A 73 -13.87 8.22 31.29
C ALA A 73 -14.02 8.03 32.80
N PHE A 74 -13.40 8.89 33.60
CA PHE A 74 -13.58 8.90 35.05
C PHE A 74 -15.03 9.23 35.44
N LEU A 75 -15.61 10.30 34.88
CA LEU A 75 -17.00 10.71 35.17
C LEU A 75 -18.01 9.64 34.76
N LEU A 76 -17.83 9.04 33.58
CA LEU A 76 -18.70 7.96 33.11
C LEU A 76 -18.51 6.67 33.92
N GLY A 77 -17.28 6.36 34.35
CA GLY A 77 -17.01 5.23 35.25
C GLY A 77 -17.60 5.42 36.64
N LEU A 78 -17.79 6.66 37.10
CA LEU A 78 -18.48 6.99 38.34
C LEU A 78 -20.02 6.93 38.16
N ALA A 79 -20.54 7.43 37.04
CA ALA A 79 -21.97 7.46 36.75
C ALA A 79 -22.55 6.07 36.43
N LEU A 80 -21.77 5.20 35.78
CA LEU A 80 -22.13 3.83 35.40
C LEU A 80 -21.07 2.86 35.94
N PRO A 81 -21.14 2.51 37.24
CA PRO A 81 -20.17 1.64 37.87
C PRO A 81 -20.09 0.29 37.16
N TRP A 82 -18.88 -0.20 36.89
CA TRP A 82 -18.53 -1.47 36.26
C TRP A 82 -19.01 -1.67 34.81
N VAL A 83 -20.21 -1.23 34.46
CA VAL A 83 -20.74 -1.32 33.09
C VAL A 83 -19.88 -0.51 32.12
N PHE A 84 -19.59 0.75 32.45
CA PHE A 84 -18.80 1.61 31.56
C PHE A 84 -17.35 1.13 31.37
N PRO A 85 -16.57 0.84 32.44
CA PRO A 85 -15.22 0.27 32.30
C PRO A 85 -15.17 -0.99 31.44
N LEU A 86 -16.14 -1.90 31.60
CA LEU A 86 -16.24 -3.12 30.80
C LEU A 86 -16.48 -2.81 29.32
N LEU A 87 -17.41 -1.89 29.00
CA LEU A 87 -17.72 -1.52 27.63
C LEU A 87 -16.51 -0.90 26.91
N ILE A 88 -15.79 0.02 27.55
CA ILE A 88 -14.65 0.69 26.91
C ILE A 88 -13.44 -0.24 26.74
N LEU A 89 -13.33 -1.31 27.55
CA LEU A 89 -12.29 -2.31 27.37
C LEU A 89 -12.38 -2.99 26.00
N PHE A 90 -13.60 -3.25 25.52
CA PHE A 90 -13.82 -3.94 24.24
C PHE A 90 -14.04 -2.99 23.07
N THR A 91 -14.66 -1.83 23.29
CA THR A 91 -15.11 -0.96 22.19
C THR A 91 -14.11 0.14 21.82
N MET A 92 -13.25 0.56 22.75
CA MET A 92 -12.47 1.78 22.58
C MET A 92 -11.12 1.48 21.94
N ASP A 93 -10.91 1.71 20.66
CA ASP A 93 -9.60 1.48 20.02
C ASP A 93 -8.56 2.57 20.40
N VAL A 94 -7.27 2.30 20.19
CA VAL A 94 -6.19 3.26 20.46
C VAL A 94 -6.36 4.48 19.53
N LYS A 95 -6.43 5.68 20.14
CA LYS A 95 -6.63 6.92 19.39
C LYS A 95 -5.50 7.11 18.35
N GLY A 96 -5.87 7.08 17.06
CA GLY A 96 -4.97 7.30 15.93
C GLY A 96 -4.57 6.04 15.16
N GLU A 97 -4.81 4.84 15.69
CA GLU A 97 -4.47 3.59 14.97
C GLU A 97 -5.30 3.46 13.68
N ARG A 98 -6.60 3.79 13.75
CA ARG A 98 -7.49 3.80 12.57
C ARG A 98 -7.06 4.83 11.51
N ALA A 99 -6.41 5.93 11.92
CA ALA A 99 -5.89 6.93 10.98
C ALA A 99 -4.59 6.45 10.31
N ARG A 100 -3.67 5.87 11.09
CA ARG A 100 -2.46 5.24 10.57
C ARG A 100 -2.76 4.10 9.61
N ARG A 101 -3.64 3.16 9.98
CA ARG A 101 -4.06 2.06 9.09
C ARG A 101 -4.66 2.57 7.78
N ARG A 102 -5.40 3.69 7.81
CA ARG A 102 -5.94 4.33 6.60
C ARG A 102 -4.85 4.97 5.73
N GLN A 103 -3.81 5.56 6.33
CA GLN A 103 -2.67 6.10 5.59
C GLN A 103 -1.84 4.96 4.97
N GLU A 104 -1.48 3.95 5.76
CA GLU A 104 -0.73 2.77 5.30
C GLU A 104 -1.48 2.05 4.15
N ALA A 105 -2.81 1.93 4.23
CA ALA A 105 -3.60 1.36 3.15
C ALA A 105 -3.67 2.22 1.87
N ARG A 106 -3.55 3.56 1.99
CA ARG A 106 -3.49 4.46 0.83
C ARG A 106 -2.12 4.41 0.19
N GLU A 107 -1.07 4.49 0.98
CA GLU A 107 0.32 4.37 0.50
C GLU A 107 0.57 3.01 -0.16
N GLN A 108 0.01 1.93 0.38
CA GLN A 108 0.11 0.61 -0.24
C GLN A 108 -0.58 0.58 -1.61
N LYS A 109 -1.79 1.13 -1.72
CA LYS A 109 -2.50 1.21 -3.01
C LYS A 109 -1.73 2.04 -4.03
N GLU A 110 -1.18 3.18 -3.64
CA GLU A 110 -0.36 4.02 -4.52
C GLU A 110 0.91 3.28 -4.98
N ARG A 111 1.54 2.49 -4.09
CA ARG A 111 2.69 1.64 -4.45
C ARG A 111 2.30 0.52 -5.40
N ASP A 112 1.17 -0.14 -5.16
CA ASP A 112 0.68 -1.23 -6.01
C ASP A 112 0.29 -0.71 -7.40
N GLU A 113 -0.35 0.46 -7.48
CA GLU A 113 -0.67 1.15 -8.73
C GLU A 113 0.60 1.58 -9.49
N ALA A 114 1.59 2.17 -8.79
CA ALA A 114 2.87 2.52 -9.40
C ALA A 114 3.66 1.30 -9.87
N ALA A 115 3.60 0.18 -9.14
CA ALA A 115 4.23 -1.07 -9.54
C ALA A 115 3.53 -1.68 -10.77
N ALA A 116 2.20 -1.62 -10.84
CA ALA A 116 1.43 -2.06 -12.00
C ALA A 116 1.77 -1.25 -13.25
N LEU A 117 1.88 0.07 -13.14
CA LEU A 117 2.28 0.95 -14.25
C LEU A 117 3.70 0.61 -14.75
N ARG A 118 4.67 0.43 -13.84
CA ARG A 118 6.04 0.03 -14.22
C ARG A 118 6.08 -1.33 -14.90
N ALA A 119 5.32 -2.31 -14.40
CA ALA A 119 5.25 -3.62 -15.02
C ALA A 119 4.63 -3.56 -16.42
N GLU A 120 3.68 -2.66 -16.67
CA GLU A 120 3.12 -2.44 -18.01
C GLU A 120 4.13 -1.77 -18.95
N GLU A 121 4.87 -0.76 -18.48
CA GLU A 121 5.94 -0.11 -19.24
C GLU A 121 7.06 -1.10 -19.61
N GLU A 122 7.49 -1.94 -18.68
CA GLU A 122 8.49 -2.99 -18.92
C GLU A 122 8.02 -4.00 -19.96
N ARG A 123 6.73 -4.40 -19.92
CA ARG A 123 6.15 -5.28 -20.94
C ARG A 123 6.17 -4.66 -22.33
N ARG A 124 5.75 -3.39 -22.45
CA ARG A 124 5.79 -2.67 -23.73
C ARG A 124 7.23 -2.54 -24.24
N ALA A 125 8.18 -2.21 -23.38
CA ALA A 125 9.59 -2.12 -23.73
C ALA A 125 10.16 -3.48 -24.20
N ALA A 126 9.77 -4.58 -23.55
CA ALA A 126 10.17 -5.93 -23.95
C ALA A 126 9.56 -6.33 -25.31
N GLU A 127 8.29 -6.01 -25.56
CA GLU A 127 7.65 -6.22 -26.86
C GLU A 127 8.33 -5.41 -27.98
N GLU A 128 8.66 -4.14 -27.72
CA GLU A 128 9.40 -3.30 -28.66
C GLU A 128 10.82 -3.81 -28.91
N ALA A 129 11.51 -4.29 -27.88
CA ALA A 129 12.85 -4.88 -28.02
C ALA A 129 12.81 -6.15 -28.87
N LEU A 130 11.82 -7.04 -28.63
CA LEU A 130 11.62 -8.24 -29.44
C LEU A 130 11.32 -7.88 -30.91
N ALA A 131 10.50 -6.87 -31.15
CA ALA A 131 10.21 -6.39 -32.50
C ALA A 131 11.47 -5.85 -33.21
N LYS A 132 12.35 -5.13 -32.50
CA LYS A 132 13.63 -4.65 -33.04
C LYS A 132 14.59 -5.79 -33.35
N ASP A 133 14.67 -6.81 -32.50
CA ASP A 133 15.53 -7.99 -32.72
C ASP A 133 15.07 -8.81 -33.92
N PHE A 134 13.75 -8.94 -34.16
CA PHE A 134 13.23 -9.58 -35.37
C PHE A 134 13.64 -8.84 -36.65
N HIS A 135 13.61 -7.50 -36.65
CA HIS A 135 14.07 -6.69 -37.78
C HIS A 135 15.59 -6.72 -37.97
N ALA A 136 16.37 -6.94 -36.91
CA ALA A 136 17.82 -7.03 -36.99
C ALA A 136 18.31 -8.30 -37.72
N LYS A 137 17.53 -9.39 -37.70
CA LYS A 137 17.92 -10.67 -38.32
C LYS A 137 18.02 -10.62 -39.85
N TRP A 138 17.16 -9.82 -40.49
CA TRP A 138 17.05 -9.71 -41.95
C TRP A 138 17.32 -8.27 -42.39
N THR A 139 18.60 -7.94 -42.55
CA THR A 139 19.05 -6.59 -42.94
C THR A 139 19.31 -6.52 -44.45
N GLN A 140 19.14 -5.33 -45.06
CA GLN A 140 19.50 -5.08 -46.47
C GLN A 140 20.92 -5.59 -46.82
N SER A 141 21.90 -5.32 -45.96
CA SER A 141 23.29 -5.75 -46.15
C SER A 141 23.49 -7.27 -46.15
N TYR A 142 22.60 -8.03 -45.51
CA TYR A 142 22.61 -9.49 -45.54
C TYR A 142 22.20 -10.00 -46.92
N PHE A 143 21.09 -9.48 -47.47
CA PHE A 143 20.61 -9.88 -48.79
C PHE A 143 21.48 -9.35 -49.95
N GLU A 144 22.10 -8.18 -49.81
CA GLU A 144 23.04 -7.66 -50.81
C GLU A 144 24.28 -8.57 -50.95
N LYS A 145 24.80 -9.07 -49.84
CA LYS A 145 25.89 -10.06 -49.84
C LYS A 145 25.43 -11.41 -50.37
N LEU A 146 24.20 -11.81 -50.05
CA LEU A 146 23.64 -13.08 -50.48
C LEU A 146 23.26 -13.10 -51.96
N ALA A 147 22.93 -11.95 -52.57
CA ALA A 147 22.46 -11.85 -53.94
C ALA A 147 23.54 -12.15 -55.00
N ARG A 148 24.83 -12.09 -54.65
CA ARG A 148 25.95 -12.28 -55.59
C ARG A 148 26.91 -13.36 -55.11
N LYS A 149 27.31 -14.24 -56.01
CA LYS A 149 28.41 -15.19 -55.77
C LYS A 149 29.76 -14.46 -55.82
N ALA A 150 30.83 -15.10 -55.33
CA ALA A 150 32.20 -14.55 -55.36
C ALA A 150 32.71 -14.18 -56.77
N ASP A 151 32.08 -14.74 -57.81
CA ASP A 151 32.33 -14.52 -59.23
C ASP A 151 31.45 -13.40 -59.86
N GLY A 152 30.62 -12.72 -59.05
CA GLY A 152 29.75 -11.63 -59.51
C GLY A 152 28.46 -12.07 -60.24
N SER A 153 28.28 -13.38 -60.46
CA SER A 153 27.02 -13.96 -60.97
C SER A 153 25.91 -13.96 -59.90
N PRO A 154 24.62 -13.88 -60.31
CA PRO A 154 23.50 -13.92 -59.38
C PRO A 154 23.49 -15.24 -58.59
N ALA A 155 23.26 -15.13 -57.28
CA ALA A 155 23.19 -16.27 -56.39
C ALA A 155 21.78 -16.85 -56.35
N GLY A 156 21.72 -18.18 -56.18
CA GLY A 156 20.51 -18.98 -56.17
C GLY A 156 20.76 -20.39 -56.72
N PRO A 157 19.76 -21.28 -56.64
CA PRO A 157 18.41 -21.07 -56.09
C PRO A 157 18.34 -21.15 -54.54
N PHE A 158 17.31 -20.56 -53.95
CA PHE A 158 17.06 -20.50 -52.50
C PHE A 158 15.67 -21.05 -52.13
N ALA A 159 15.52 -21.59 -50.93
CA ALA A 159 14.25 -21.95 -50.31
C ALA A 159 13.85 -20.90 -49.28
N VAL A 160 12.69 -20.27 -49.48
CA VAL A 160 12.22 -19.16 -48.63
C VAL A 160 10.87 -19.51 -48.03
N GLY A 161 10.78 -19.45 -46.70
CA GLY A 161 9.51 -19.54 -45.98
C GLY A 161 8.85 -18.18 -45.89
N PHE A 162 7.69 -18.04 -46.53
CA PHE A 162 6.90 -16.81 -46.52
C PHE A 162 5.42 -17.13 -46.35
N ALA A 163 4.77 -16.51 -45.38
CA ALA A 163 3.33 -16.66 -45.10
C ALA A 163 2.89 -18.13 -44.92
N GLY A 164 3.76 -18.97 -44.32
CA GLY A 164 3.48 -20.39 -44.10
C GLY A 164 3.64 -21.28 -45.34
N GLN A 165 4.15 -20.76 -46.46
CA GLN A 165 4.47 -21.53 -47.67
C GLN A 165 5.97 -21.45 -47.97
N THR A 166 6.55 -22.55 -48.44
CA THR A 166 7.95 -22.60 -48.89
C THR A 166 8.02 -22.38 -50.39
N LEU A 167 8.66 -21.30 -50.80
CA LEU A 167 8.84 -20.89 -52.19
C LEU A 167 10.28 -21.13 -52.64
N ARG A 168 10.44 -21.64 -53.87
CA ARG A 168 11.76 -21.78 -54.50
C ARG A 168 12.08 -20.51 -55.29
N VAL A 169 12.97 -19.70 -54.76
CA VAL A 169 13.46 -18.46 -55.38
C VAL A 169 14.65 -18.79 -56.27
N GLU A 170 14.60 -18.39 -57.53
CA GLU A 170 15.68 -18.63 -58.49
C GLU A 170 16.81 -17.62 -58.33
N GLN A 171 16.46 -16.34 -58.13
CA GLN A 171 17.44 -15.28 -57.89
C GLN A 171 16.85 -14.07 -57.15
N ILE A 172 17.73 -13.33 -56.48
CA ILE A 172 17.42 -12.02 -55.89
C ILE A 172 17.72 -10.95 -56.94
N VAL A 173 16.70 -10.17 -57.34
CA VAL A 173 16.83 -9.13 -58.37
C VAL A 173 17.25 -7.80 -57.79
N GLU A 174 16.59 -7.39 -56.70
CA GLU A 174 16.81 -6.09 -56.07
C GLU A 174 16.59 -6.21 -54.56
N VAL A 175 17.43 -5.53 -53.79
CA VAL A 175 17.29 -5.44 -52.34
C VAL A 175 16.96 -4.00 -51.99
N GLN A 176 15.84 -3.79 -51.31
CA GLN A 176 15.43 -2.49 -50.77
C GLN A 176 15.57 -2.49 -49.24
N PRO A 177 15.51 -1.32 -48.58
CA PRO A 177 15.74 -1.22 -47.13
C PRO A 177 14.78 -2.03 -46.26
N THR A 178 13.57 -2.33 -46.74
CA THR A 178 12.51 -3.00 -45.98
C THR A 178 11.95 -4.26 -46.65
N LEU A 179 12.36 -4.55 -47.89
CA LEU A 179 11.85 -5.66 -48.69
C LEU A 179 12.88 -6.12 -49.74
N VAL A 180 12.76 -7.36 -50.19
CA VAL A 180 13.56 -7.93 -51.28
C VAL A 180 12.67 -8.29 -52.46
N LEU A 181 13.12 -7.96 -53.67
CA LEU A 181 12.49 -8.37 -54.93
C LEU A 181 13.17 -9.65 -55.42
N VAL A 182 12.38 -10.71 -55.52
CA VAL A 182 12.85 -12.05 -55.91
C VAL A 182 12.19 -12.49 -57.21
N GLU A 183 12.91 -13.28 -58.00
CA GLU A 183 12.37 -14.01 -59.14
C GLU A 183 12.15 -15.49 -58.77
N PHE A 184 10.97 -15.99 -59.10
CA PHE A 184 10.61 -17.39 -58.92
C PHE A 184 9.89 -17.89 -60.17
N LYS A 185 9.88 -19.21 -60.38
CA LYS A 185 9.11 -19.83 -61.47
C LYS A 185 7.74 -20.20 -60.97
N ASP A 186 6.71 -19.79 -61.71
CA ASP A 186 5.33 -20.21 -61.47
C ASP A 186 5.13 -21.68 -61.92
N ALA A 187 3.99 -22.28 -61.59
CA ALA A 187 3.64 -23.67 -61.94
C ALA A 187 3.68 -23.94 -63.46
N HIS A 188 3.61 -22.89 -64.29
CA HIS A 188 3.70 -22.94 -65.74
C HIS A 188 5.13 -22.74 -66.29
N GLY A 189 6.14 -22.59 -65.42
CA GLY A 189 7.54 -22.40 -65.80
C GLY A 189 7.91 -20.96 -66.18
N GLU A 190 6.95 -20.03 -66.15
CA GLU A 190 7.16 -18.61 -66.41
C GLU A 190 7.84 -17.92 -65.22
N ILE A 191 8.76 -17.00 -65.50
CA ILE A 191 9.48 -16.23 -64.47
C ILE A 191 8.60 -15.07 -64.01
N GLN A 192 8.30 -15.01 -62.72
CA GLN A 192 7.56 -13.92 -62.10
C GLN A 192 8.38 -13.24 -60.99
N ARG A 193 8.08 -11.96 -60.76
CA ARG A 193 8.73 -11.13 -59.74
C ARG A 193 7.80 -10.89 -58.56
N MET A 194 8.31 -11.08 -57.35
CA MET A 194 7.56 -10.83 -56.12
C MET A 194 8.37 -10.05 -55.10
N ARG A 195 7.68 -9.16 -54.37
CA ARG A 195 8.24 -8.38 -53.26
C ARG A 195 7.96 -9.08 -51.95
N ILE A 196 9.01 -9.42 -51.21
CA ILE A 196 8.91 -10.06 -49.90
C ILE A 196 9.42 -9.08 -48.83
N PRO A 197 8.55 -8.58 -47.94
CA PRO A 197 8.98 -7.76 -46.80
C PRO A 197 9.80 -8.57 -45.80
N PHE A 198 10.88 -8.00 -45.26
CA PHE A 198 11.76 -8.69 -44.29
C PHE A 198 11.01 -9.16 -43.04
N ALA A 199 10.01 -8.40 -42.60
CA ALA A 199 9.19 -8.71 -41.44
C ALA A 199 8.35 -9.99 -41.58
N LYS A 200 8.20 -10.51 -42.81
CA LYS A 200 7.35 -11.67 -43.12
C LYS A 200 8.16 -12.89 -43.57
N ILE A 201 9.49 -12.85 -43.48
CA ILE A 201 10.38 -13.96 -43.82
C ILE A 201 10.55 -14.84 -42.59
N ASP A 202 10.06 -16.08 -42.68
CA ASP A 202 10.17 -17.07 -41.60
C ASP A 202 11.57 -17.70 -41.60
N HIS A 203 12.05 -18.13 -42.78
CA HIS A 203 13.38 -18.71 -42.99
C HIS A 203 13.90 -18.46 -44.41
N TRP A 204 15.23 -18.50 -44.59
CA TRP A 204 15.92 -18.39 -45.88
C TRP A 204 17.09 -19.36 -45.92
N GLU A 205 17.05 -20.33 -46.82
CA GLU A 205 18.03 -21.42 -46.93
C GLU A 205 18.55 -21.56 -48.36
N ASN A 206 19.79 -22.03 -48.52
CA ASN A 206 20.36 -22.36 -49.83
C ASN A 206 19.85 -23.74 -50.25
N CYS A 207 19.42 -23.86 -51.51
CA CYS A 207 19.07 -25.15 -52.12
C CYS A 207 20.30 -25.87 -52.68
#